data_AF-A0A1H9TWX9-F1
#
_entry.id   AF-A0A1H9TWX9-F1
#
_cell.length_a   1.000
_cell.length_b   1.000
_cell.length_c   1.000
_cell.angle_alpha   90.00
_cell.angle_beta   90.00
_cell.angle_gamma   90.00
#
_symmetry.space_group_name_H-M   'P 1'
#
loop_
_entity.id
_entity.type
_entity.pdbx_description
1 polymer ?
#
loop_
_entity_poly.entity_id
_entity_poly.type
_entity_poly.pdbx_seq_one_letter_code
_entity_poly.pdbx_strand_id
1 'polypeptide(L)'
;MQELGNWILQNQRGDGWFPVHKKFKSTGEVTDFESRFYPGEAILGLVRLYERDQNTAWLDAAEKAADYIIQVRDKDAITPDHWFMYALNDLHRFRGKQDYLRHSLKMADEICKIQIRNHPEKPEWDGGYIVENPPPKATQAACYSEGLSASYKLIRDFGSQTEKEELGKIKQTISRGIDFQLQMQVKNTKRFNKKWLGGIQKSPEHEGIRIDYTQHNISSFILFYNILTRDQERNK
;
A
#
# COMPACT_ATOMS: atom_id res chain seq x y z
N MET A 1 -4.97 -8.70 20.47
CA MET A 1 -4.61 -7.53 19.62
C MET A 1 -4.09 -6.38 20.47
N GLN A 2 -4.76 -5.99 21.56
CA GLN A 2 -4.26 -4.92 22.45
C GLN A 2 -2.88 -5.22 23.06
N GLU A 3 -2.57 -6.47 23.41
CA GLU A 3 -1.23 -6.85 23.89
C GLU A 3 -0.12 -6.55 22.87
N LEU A 4 -0.36 -6.84 21.59
CA LEU A 4 0.57 -6.51 20.51
C LEU A 4 0.68 -4.99 20.32
N GLY A 5 -0.44 -4.26 20.39
CA GLY A 5 -0.45 -2.80 20.36
C GLY A 5 0.38 -2.19 21.50
N ASN A 6 0.19 -2.68 22.73
CA ASN A 6 0.97 -2.26 23.90
C ASN A 6 2.46 -2.55 23.72
N TRP A 7 2.81 -3.71 23.15
CA TRP A 7 4.19 -4.01 22.83
C TRP A 7 4.78 -3.03 21.81
N ILE A 8 4.04 -2.69 20.75
CA ILE A 8 4.47 -1.67 19.77
C ILE A 8 4.71 -0.32 20.47
N LEU A 9 3.79 0.13 21.34
CA LEU A 9 3.94 1.37 22.10
C LEU A 9 5.19 1.38 22.98
N GLN A 10 5.42 0.31 23.73
CA GLN A 10 6.57 0.19 24.64
C GLN A 10 7.91 0.22 23.90
N ASN A 11 7.93 -0.18 22.63
CA ASN A 11 9.14 -0.14 21.81
C ASN A 11 9.28 1.18 21.04
N GLN A 12 8.26 2.05 20.97
CA GLN A 12 8.37 3.32 20.27
C GLN A 12 9.31 4.28 21.01
N ARG A 13 10.25 4.88 20.28
CA ARG A 13 11.12 5.94 20.80
C ARG A 13 10.35 7.25 20.97
N GLY A 14 10.91 8.17 21.76
CA GLY A 14 10.32 9.48 22.00
C GLY A 14 10.13 10.35 20.74
N ASP A 15 10.91 10.10 19.69
CA ASP A 15 10.80 10.76 18.38
C ASP A 15 9.76 10.11 17.45
N GLY A 16 9.14 9.00 17.85
CA GLY A 16 8.12 8.30 17.07
C GLY A 16 8.63 7.08 16.29
N TRP A 17 9.94 6.88 16.19
CA TRP A 17 10.51 5.73 15.47
C TRP A 17 10.25 4.40 16.18
N PHE A 18 10.11 3.32 15.41
CA PHE A 18 10.01 1.95 15.91
C PHE A 18 11.34 1.19 15.73
N PRO A 19 12.25 1.13 16.71
CA PRO A 19 13.57 0.52 16.57
C PRO A 19 13.57 -1.02 16.45
N VAL A 20 12.47 -1.71 16.79
CA VAL A 20 12.44 -3.18 16.83
C VAL A 20 11.55 -3.71 15.69
N HIS A 21 12.17 -4.09 14.58
CA HIS A 21 11.47 -4.64 13.40
C HIS A 21 11.48 -6.18 13.38
N LYS A 22 12.42 -6.82 14.08
CA LYS A 22 12.48 -8.28 14.17
C LYS A 22 13.11 -8.71 15.49
N LYS A 23 12.42 -9.62 16.18
CA LYS A 23 12.84 -10.20 17.45
C LYS A 23 12.60 -11.70 17.45
N PHE A 24 13.61 -12.48 17.82
CA PHE A 24 13.46 -13.92 17.97
C PHE A 24 12.70 -14.26 19.26
N LYS A 25 11.61 -15.01 19.14
CA LYS A 25 10.80 -15.41 20.31
C LYS A 25 11.57 -16.30 21.29
N SER A 26 12.43 -17.18 20.78
CA SER A 26 13.19 -18.15 21.59
C SER A 26 14.29 -17.51 22.43
N THR A 27 15.01 -16.53 21.88
CA THR A 27 16.19 -15.92 22.52
C THR A 27 15.92 -14.51 23.05
N GLY A 28 14.86 -13.85 22.57
CA GLY A 28 14.62 -12.43 22.83
C GLY A 28 15.57 -11.50 22.07
N GLU A 29 16.42 -12.03 21.21
CA GLU A 29 17.38 -11.26 20.41
C GLU A 29 16.65 -10.37 19.40
N VAL A 30 16.97 -9.08 19.41
CA VAL A 30 16.57 -8.12 18.40
C VAL A 30 17.65 -8.06 17.34
N THR A 31 17.26 -8.22 16.07
CA THR A 31 18.20 -8.14 14.95
C THR A 31 18.33 -6.70 14.45
N ASP A 32 19.41 -6.40 13.74
CA ASP A 32 19.65 -5.14 13.02
C ASP A 32 18.81 -4.97 11.73
N PHE A 33 18.03 -5.98 11.35
CA PHE A 33 17.13 -5.90 10.20
C PHE A 33 16.09 -4.79 10.35
N GLU A 34 16.10 -3.82 9.44
CA GLU A 34 15.07 -2.79 9.33
C GLU A 34 14.14 -3.06 8.13
N SER A 35 12.90 -3.44 8.44
CA SER A 35 11.84 -3.54 7.42
C SER A 35 11.37 -2.16 6.97
N ARG A 36 11.38 -1.93 5.66
CA ARG A 36 10.77 -0.76 5.01
C ARG A 36 9.27 -0.61 5.32
N PHE A 37 8.56 -1.74 5.48
CA PHE A 37 7.10 -1.78 5.54
C PHE A 37 6.55 -1.82 6.97
N TYR A 38 7.34 -2.30 7.93
CA TYR A 38 6.88 -2.46 9.32
C TYR A 38 6.38 -1.15 9.95
N PRO A 39 7.02 0.02 9.76
CA PRO A 39 6.48 1.26 10.31
C PRO A 39 5.08 1.59 9.78
N GLY A 40 4.82 1.41 8.48
CA GLY A 40 3.49 1.60 7.90
C GLY A 40 2.47 0.62 8.46
N GLU A 41 2.83 -0.66 8.62
CA GLU A 41 1.99 -1.71 9.21
C GLU A 41 1.64 -1.40 10.68
N ALA A 42 2.63 -0.96 11.47
CA ALA A 42 2.45 -0.60 12.87
C ALA A 42 1.50 0.60 13.02
N ILE A 43 1.69 1.66 12.22
CA ILE A 43 0.81 2.83 12.24
C ILE A 43 -0.62 2.42 11.86
N LEU A 44 -0.80 1.66 10.77
CA LEU A 44 -2.12 1.20 10.35
C LEU A 44 -2.80 0.36 11.44
N GLY A 45 -2.06 -0.56 12.06
CA GLY A 45 -2.56 -1.38 13.15
C GLY A 45 -3.01 -0.56 14.36
N LEU A 46 -2.22 0.45 14.75
CA LEU A 46 -2.55 1.34 15.87
C LEU A 46 -3.78 2.21 15.56
N VAL A 47 -3.89 2.78 14.36
CA VAL A 47 -5.09 3.55 13.96
C VAL A 47 -6.34 2.67 14.00
N ARG A 48 -6.27 1.43 13.51
CA ARG A 48 -7.41 0.50 13.54
C ARG A 48 -7.74 -0.03 14.93
N LEU A 49 -6.76 -0.12 15.83
CA LEU A 49 -7.03 -0.38 17.25
C LEU A 49 -7.80 0.77 17.88
N TYR A 50 -7.38 2.01 17.62
CA TYR A 50 -8.12 3.21 18.05
C TYR A 50 -9.56 3.20 17.54
N GLU A 51 -9.79 2.88 16.26
CA GLU A 51 -11.16 2.77 15.72
C GLU A 51 -12.03 1.80 16.52
N ARG A 52 -11.45 0.71 17.02
CA ARG A 52 -12.16 -0.34 17.74
C ARG A 52 -12.44 -0.01 19.20
N ASP A 53 -11.49 0.56 19.93
CA ASP A 53 -11.58 0.72 21.39
C ASP A 53 -11.45 2.17 21.88
N GLN A 54 -11.20 3.12 20.98
CA GLN A 54 -11.10 4.56 21.23
C GLN A 54 -10.00 4.95 22.24
N ASN A 55 -9.03 4.08 22.50
CA ASN A 55 -7.90 4.42 23.36
C ASN A 55 -6.92 5.33 22.61
N THR A 56 -6.86 6.60 23.04
CA THR A 56 -6.07 7.65 22.37
C THR A 56 -4.57 7.37 22.34
N ALA A 57 -4.05 6.51 23.23
CA ALA A 57 -2.64 6.13 23.22
C ALA A 57 -2.22 5.49 21.89
N TRP A 58 -3.12 4.74 21.23
CA TRP A 58 -2.85 4.17 19.91
C TRP A 58 -2.73 5.27 18.85
N LEU A 59 -3.65 6.22 18.86
CA LEU A 59 -3.72 7.30 17.88
C LEU A 59 -2.54 8.27 18.04
N ASP A 60 -2.16 8.61 19.27
CA ASP A 60 -1.03 9.47 19.59
C ASP A 60 0.30 8.86 19.10
N ALA A 61 0.46 7.55 19.27
CA ALA A 61 1.66 6.85 18.80
C ALA A 61 1.71 6.70 17.28
N ALA A 62 0.57 6.40 16.65
CA ALA A 62 0.45 6.37 15.19
C ALA A 62 0.81 7.73 14.57
N GLU A 63 0.33 8.82 15.17
CA GLU A 63 0.65 10.18 14.76
C GLU A 63 2.13 10.52 14.89
N LYS A 64 2.77 10.24 16.03
CA LYS A 64 4.22 10.45 16.21
C LYS A 64 5.05 9.68 15.19
N ALA A 65 4.70 8.43 14.92
CA ALA A 65 5.40 7.62 13.93
C ALA A 65 5.19 8.14 12.51
N ALA A 66 3.98 8.59 12.17
CA ALA A 66 3.71 9.21 10.87
C ALA A 66 4.51 10.50 10.68
N ASP A 67 4.56 11.35 11.71
CA ASP A 67 5.35 12.59 11.71
C ASP A 67 6.85 12.27 11.53
N TYR A 68 7.38 11.26 12.23
CA TYR A 68 8.77 10.82 12.04
C TYR A 68 9.05 10.38 10.62
N ILE A 69 8.18 9.55 10.04
CA ILE A 69 8.35 9.08 8.67
C ILE A 69 8.39 10.27 7.70
N ILE A 70 7.43 11.19 7.82
CA ILE A 70 7.28 12.32 6.90
C ILE A 70 8.44 13.31 7.02
N GLN A 71 8.88 13.62 8.25
CA GLN A 71 9.80 14.71 8.52
C GLN A 71 11.26 14.28 8.60
N VAL A 72 11.51 13.00 8.89
CA VAL A 72 12.86 12.47 9.12
C VAL A 72 13.21 11.41 8.08
N ARG A 73 12.46 10.29 8.04
CA ARG A 73 12.79 9.15 7.16
C ARG A 73 12.71 9.50 5.67
N ASP A 74 11.62 10.13 5.28
CA ASP A 74 11.30 10.41 3.87
C ASP A 74 11.61 11.87 3.47
N LYS A 75 12.41 12.58 4.27
CA LYS A 75 12.71 14.00 4.06
C LYS A 75 13.33 14.27 2.69
N ASP A 76 14.31 13.45 2.31
CA ASP A 76 15.12 13.66 1.10
C ASP A 76 14.73 12.73 -0.06
N ALA A 77 14.20 11.54 0.25
CA ALA A 77 13.79 10.56 -0.74
C ALA A 77 12.53 9.82 -0.28
N ILE A 78 11.53 9.75 -1.16
CA ILE A 78 10.24 9.13 -0.85
C ILE A 78 10.25 7.71 -1.37
N THR A 79 9.99 6.78 -0.45
CA THR A 79 9.83 5.38 -0.79
C THR A 79 8.35 5.00 -0.64
N PRO A 80 7.66 4.64 -1.74
CA PRO A 80 6.27 4.24 -1.65
C PRO A 80 6.06 3.02 -0.73
N ASP A 81 5.13 3.17 0.22
CA ASP A 81 4.69 2.13 1.13
C ASP A 81 3.16 2.14 1.22
N HIS A 82 2.53 1.12 0.63
CA HIS A 82 1.08 0.99 0.61
C HIS A 82 0.43 0.88 2.00
N TRP A 83 1.12 0.29 2.98
CA TRP A 83 0.61 0.22 4.35
C TRP A 83 0.57 1.61 4.98
N PHE A 84 1.62 2.39 4.74
CA PHE A 84 1.66 3.77 5.19
C PHE A 84 0.62 4.63 4.46
N MET A 85 0.38 4.40 3.17
CA MET A 85 -0.68 5.09 2.42
C MET A 85 -2.08 4.79 2.99
N TYR A 86 -2.36 3.55 3.39
CA TYR A 86 -3.58 3.23 4.16
C TYR A 86 -3.62 3.97 5.48
N ALA A 87 -2.53 3.91 6.25
CA ALA A 87 -2.44 4.56 7.55
C ALA A 87 -2.70 6.06 7.46
N LEU A 88 -2.12 6.76 6.47
CA LEU A 88 -2.34 8.20 6.26
C LEU A 88 -3.78 8.52 5.89
N ASN A 89 -4.42 7.68 5.07
CA ASN A 89 -5.84 7.81 4.77
C ASN A 89 -6.69 7.72 6.05
N ASP A 90 -6.45 6.71 6.89
CA ASP A 90 -7.25 6.49 8.10
C ASP A 90 -6.93 7.55 9.17
N LEU A 91 -5.65 7.84 9.41
CA LEU A 91 -5.17 8.81 10.39
C LEU A 91 -5.65 10.25 10.09
N HIS A 92 -5.71 10.65 8.81
CA HIS A 92 -6.21 11.97 8.43
C HIS A 92 -7.68 12.17 8.82
N ARG A 93 -8.51 11.12 8.84
CA ARG A 93 -9.91 11.23 9.25
C ARG A 93 -10.07 11.54 10.75
N PHE A 94 -9.06 11.22 11.56
CA PHE A 94 -9.06 11.51 12.99
C PHE A 94 -8.29 12.78 13.36
N ARG A 95 -7.23 13.12 12.62
CA ARG A 95 -6.32 14.24 12.96
C ARG A 95 -6.32 15.40 11.97
N GLY A 96 -6.81 15.23 10.75
CA GLY A 96 -6.96 16.30 9.76
C GLY A 96 -5.66 16.96 9.28
N LYS A 97 -4.48 16.41 9.57
CA LYS A 97 -3.19 17.03 9.17
C LYS A 97 -3.00 16.98 7.66
N GLN A 98 -2.81 18.15 7.05
CA GLN A 98 -2.59 18.29 5.61
C GLN A 98 -1.29 17.62 5.14
N ASP A 99 -0.29 17.48 6.01
CA ASP A 99 0.96 16.80 5.67
C ASP A 99 0.75 15.32 5.31
N TYR A 100 -0.27 14.66 5.88
CA TYR A 100 -0.63 13.29 5.51
C TYR A 100 -1.13 13.21 4.08
N LEU A 101 -1.97 14.15 3.66
CA LEU A 101 -2.48 14.23 2.29
C LEU A 101 -1.34 14.53 1.31
N ARG A 102 -0.53 15.54 1.61
CA ARG A 102 0.62 15.93 0.78
C ARG A 102 1.63 14.80 0.63
N HIS A 103 1.96 14.10 1.72
CA HIS A 103 2.89 12.97 1.66
C HIS A 103 2.32 11.80 0.86
N SER A 104 1.02 11.53 1.01
CA SER A 104 0.31 10.53 0.22
C SER A 104 0.32 10.85 -1.28
N LEU A 105 0.16 12.12 -1.66
CA LEU A 105 0.32 12.59 -3.05
C LEU A 105 1.72 12.35 -3.58
N LYS A 106 2.76 12.67 -2.80
CA LYS A 106 4.15 12.46 -3.24
C LYS A 106 4.44 10.97 -3.47
N MET A 107 3.99 10.07 -2.58
CA MET A 107 4.11 8.63 -2.79
C MET A 107 3.35 8.16 -4.04
N ALA A 108 2.15 8.69 -4.28
CA ALA A 108 1.38 8.37 -5.48
C ALA A 108 2.12 8.82 -6.76
N ASP A 109 2.75 9.99 -6.75
CA ASP A 109 3.55 10.49 -7.88
C ASP A 109 4.77 9.61 -8.16
N GLU A 110 5.50 9.18 -7.12
CA GLU A 110 6.63 8.25 -7.27
C GLU A 110 6.20 6.91 -7.89
N ILE A 111 5.07 6.35 -7.45
CA ILE A 111 4.50 5.13 -8.06
C ILE A 111 4.17 5.37 -9.55
N CYS A 112 3.56 6.51 -9.88
CA CYS A 112 3.19 6.84 -11.25
C CYS A 112 4.41 6.93 -12.18
N LYS A 113 5.54 7.50 -11.69
CA LYS A 113 6.77 7.67 -12.47
C LYS A 113 7.39 6.35 -12.90
N ILE A 114 7.32 5.32 -12.05
CA ILE A 114 7.97 4.03 -12.29
C ILE A 114 7.06 2.99 -12.96
N GLN A 115 5.83 3.35 -13.35
CA GLN A 115 4.94 2.46 -14.07
C GLN A 115 5.46 2.21 -15.49
N ILE A 116 5.57 0.94 -15.87
CA ILE A 116 5.97 0.52 -17.21
C ILE A 116 4.82 0.84 -18.17
N ARG A 117 5.15 1.56 -19.25
CA ARG A 117 4.20 1.93 -20.31
C ARG A 117 4.79 1.60 -21.68
N ASN A 118 4.07 0.84 -22.49
CA ASN A 118 4.44 0.51 -23.87
C ASN A 118 5.87 -0.04 -24.00
N HIS A 119 6.25 -1.04 -23.20
CA HIS A 119 7.60 -1.61 -23.26
C HIS A 119 7.85 -2.23 -24.65
N PRO A 120 8.91 -1.83 -25.37
CA PRO A 120 9.06 -2.14 -26.80
C PRO A 120 9.20 -3.64 -27.09
N GLU A 121 9.86 -4.38 -26.20
CA GLU A 121 10.15 -5.81 -26.39
C GLU A 121 9.26 -6.74 -25.54
N LYS A 122 8.53 -6.17 -24.59
CA LYS A 122 7.81 -6.91 -23.53
C LYS A 122 6.43 -6.30 -23.30
N PRO A 123 5.53 -6.33 -24.28
CA PRO A 123 4.20 -5.72 -24.16
C PRO A 123 3.40 -6.27 -22.96
N GLU A 124 3.67 -7.50 -22.53
CA GLU A 124 3.10 -8.13 -21.34
C GLU A 124 3.51 -7.47 -20.01
N TRP A 125 4.50 -6.57 -20.02
CA TRP A 125 4.90 -5.78 -18.85
C TRP A 125 4.11 -4.48 -18.69
N ASP A 126 3.27 -4.10 -19.66
CA ASP A 126 2.47 -2.87 -19.58
C ASP A 126 1.56 -2.88 -18.34
N GLY A 127 1.61 -1.77 -17.57
CA GLY A 127 0.91 -1.64 -16.29
C GLY A 127 1.65 -2.23 -15.08
N GLY A 128 2.71 -3.01 -15.31
CA GLY A 128 3.70 -3.38 -14.30
C GLY A 128 4.56 -2.19 -13.85
N TYR A 129 5.54 -2.45 -12.99
CA TYR A 129 6.41 -1.41 -12.42
C TYR A 129 7.88 -1.78 -12.56
N ILE A 130 8.72 -0.76 -12.76
CA ILE A 130 10.17 -0.94 -12.87
C ILE A 130 10.70 -1.54 -11.56
N VAL A 131 11.54 -2.56 -11.70
CA VAL A 131 12.17 -3.29 -10.60
C VAL A 131 13.63 -3.54 -10.91
N GLU A 132 14.46 -3.63 -9.88
CA GLU A 132 15.87 -4.00 -10.00
C GLU A 132 16.04 -5.41 -10.60
N ASN A 133 15.15 -6.34 -10.20
CA ASN A 133 15.19 -7.74 -10.60
C ASN A 133 13.93 -8.06 -11.44
N PRO A 134 13.96 -7.81 -12.77
CA PRO A 134 12.84 -8.12 -13.65
C PRO A 134 12.56 -9.62 -13.68
N PRO A 135 11.33 -10.02 -14.06
CA PRO A 135 10.22 -9.21 -14.56
C PRO A 135 9.41 -8.47 -13.46
N PRO A 136 8.51 -7.51 -13.84
CA PRO A 136 7.55 -6.91 -12.91
C PRO A 136 6.67 -7.97 -12.25
N LYS A 137 6.28 -7.73 -10.99
CA LYS A 137 5.58 -8.71 -10.15
C LYS A 137 4.13 -8.31 -9.90
N ALA A 138 3.22 -9.28 -9.99
CA ALA A 138 1.79 -9.08 -9.74
C ALA A 138 1.53 -8.50 -8.35
N THR A 139 2.21 -9.01 -7.32
CA THR A 139 2.05 -8.54 -5.94
C THR A 139 2.47 -7.08 -5.76
N GLN A 140 3.54 -6.66 -6.42
CA GLN A 140 3.97 -5.26 -6.33
C GLN A 140 2.97 -4.33 -7.01
N ALA A 141 2.46 -4.73 -8.19
CA ALA A 141 1.41 -3.98 -8.86
C ALA A 141 0.13 -3.88 -8.01
N ALA A 142 -0.20 -4.96 -7.28
CA ALA A 142 -1.31 -5.00 -6.35
C ALA A 142 -1.09 -4.06 -5.15
N CYS A 143 0.04 -4.15 -4.45
CA CYS A 143 0.36 -3.27 -3.32
C CYS A 143 0.35 -1.78 -3.74
N TYR A 144 0.91 -1.43 -4.89
CA TYR A 144 0.84 -0.06 -5.39
C TYR A 144 -0.59 0.36 -5.77
N SER A 145 -1.40 -0.53 -6.34
CA SER A 145 -2.81 -0.25 -6.61
C SER A 145 -3.62 -0.06 -5.31
N GLU A 146 -3.31 -0.82 -4.26
CA GLU A 146 -3.87 -0.67 -2.91
C GLU A 146 -3.53 0.71 -2.32
N GLY A 147 -2.24 1.06 -2.32
CA GLY A 147 -1.75 2.35 -1.82
C GLY A 147 -2.34 3.53 -2.60
N LEU A 148 -2.28 3.49 -3.93
CA LEU A 148 -2.88 4.50 -4.80
C LEU A 148 -4.39 4.64 -4.57
N SER A 149 -5.11 3.54 -4.30
CA SER A 149 -6.53 3.59 -3.97
C SER A 149 -6.79 4.28 -2.63
N ALA A 150 -5.90 4.12 -1.64
CA ALA A 150 -5.97 4.84 -0.37
C ALA A 150 -5.70 6.34 -0.57
N SER A 151 -4.66 6.71 -1.34
CA SER A 151 -4.40 8.10 -1.72
C SER A 151 -5.56 8.72 -2.48
N TYR A 152 -6.11 8.02 -3.47
CA TYR A 152 -7.26 8.47 -4.25
C TYR A 152 -8.43 8.86 -3.33
N LYS A 153 -8.77 8.00 -2.37
CA LYS A 153 -9.84 8.29 -1.40
C LYS A 153 -9.52 9.50 -0.53
N LEU A 154 -8.30 9.58 0.00
CA LEU A 154 -7.85 10.69 0.84
C LEU A 154 -7.96 12.03 0.08
N ILE A 155 -7.41 12.10 -1.13
CA ILE A 155 -7.40 13.31 -1.97
C ILE A 155 -8.81 13.68 -2.44
N ARG A 156 -9.61 12.69 -2.83
CA ARG A 156 -11.00 12.93 -3.22
C ARG A 156 -11.81 13.56 -2.08
N ASP A 157 -11.64 13.04 -0.86
CA ASP A 157 -12.44 13.46 0.29
C ASP A 157 -11.95 14.80 0.87
N PHE A 158 -10.64 15.03 0.93
CA PHE A 158 -10.06 16.14 1.68
C PHE A 158 -9.15 17.08 0.88
N GLY A 159 -8.84 16.75 -0.38
CA GLY A 159 -7.97 17.55 -1.22
C GLY A 159 -8.60 18.86 -1.67
N SER A 160 -7.74 19.86 -1.86
CA SER A 160 -8.06 21.11 -2.58
C SER A 160 -8.43 20.83 -4.04
N GLN A 161 -8.95 21.84 -4.73
CA GLN A 161 -9.32 21.70 -6.15
C GLN A 161 -8.11 21.31 -7.01
N THR A 162 -6.95 21.93 -6.78
CA THR A 162 -5.70 21.61 -7.49
C THR A 162 -5.22 20.19 -7.20
N GLU A 163 -5.25 19.75 -5.94
CA GLU A 163 -4.84 18.37 -5.60
C GLU A 163 -5.77 17.31 -6.22
N LYS A 164 -7.05 17.64 -6.40
CA LYS A 164 -8.04 16.77 -7.05
C LYS A 164 -7.81 16.59 -8.55
N GLU A 165 -7.03 17.44 -9.20
CA GLU A 165 -6.66 17.28 -10.61
C GLU A 165 -5.81 16.01 -10.83
N GLU A 166 -5.05 15.58 -9.83
CA GLU A 166 -4.23 14.35 -9.89
C GLU A 166 -5.06 13.06 -9.87
N LEU A 167 -6.34 13.11 -9.46
CA LEU A 167 -7.19 11.92 -9.33
C LEU A 167 -7.34 11.16 -10.65
N GLY A 168 -7.36 11.86 -11.79
CA GLY A 168 -7.44 11.23 -13.12
C GLY A 168 -6.21 10.37 -13.42
N LYS A 169 -5.01 10.93 -13.18
CA LYS A 169 -3.72 10.24 -13.36
C LYS A 169 -3.59 9.05 -12.41
N ILE A 170 -3.96 9.23 -11.14
CA ILE A 170 -3.95 8.15 -10.13
C ILE A 170 -4.88 7.02 -10.56
N LYS A 171 -6.13 7.34 -10.94
CA LYS A 171 -7.13 6.35 -11.38
C LYS A 171 -6.67 5.58 -12.62
N GLN A 172 -6.08 6.27 -13.61
CA GLN A 172 -5.52 5.62 -14.80
C GLN A 172 -4.37 4.69 -14.45
N THR A 173 -3.50 5.09 -13.52
CA THR A 173 -2.37 4.29 -13.04
C THR A 173 -2.86 3.02 -12.35
N ILE A 174 -3.87 3.12 -11.47
CA ILE A 174 -4.53 1.96 -10.85
C ILE A 174 -5.12 1.04 -11.92
N SER A 175 -5.87 1.59 -12.88
CA SER A 175 -6.51 0.80 -13.95
C SER A 175 -5.49 -0.06 -14.72
N ARG A 176 -4.39 0.54 -15.17
CA ARG A 176 -3.31 -0.19 -15.86
C ARG A 176 -2.67 -1.24 -14.97
N GLY A 177 -2.46 -0.91 -13.69
CA GLY A 177 -1.98 -1.86 -12.70
C GLY A 177 -2.92 -3.05 -12.53
N ILE A 178 -4.24 -2.83 -12.52
CA ILE A 178 -5.25 -3.89 -12.49
C ILE A 178 -5.20 -4.74 -13.77
N ASP A 179 -5.07 -4.11 -14.94
CA ASP A 179 -4.96 -4.84 -16.21
C ASP A 179 -3.75 -5.78 -16.22
N PHE A 180 -2.58 -5.31 -15.74
CA PHE A 180 -1.40 -6.15 -15.55
C PHE A 180 -1.66 -7.33 -14.60
N GLN A 181 -2.30 -7.08 -13.46
CA GLN A 181 -2.63 -8.10 -12.48
C GLN A 181 -3.59 -9.17 -13.02
N LEU A 182 -4.61 -8.78 -13.80
CA LEU A 182 -5.57 -9.70 -14.39
C LEU A 182 -4.95 -10.63 -15.45
N GLN A 183 -3.85 -10.21 -16.09
CA GLN A 183 -3.08 -11.09 -16.99
C GLN A 183 -2.44 -12.26 -16.22
N MET A 184 -2.14 -12.07 -14.93
CA MET A 184 -1.49 -13.06 -14.07
C MET A 184 -2.48 -14.06 -13.45
N GLN A 185 -3.78 -13.87 -13.66
CA GLN A 185 -4.80 -14.77 -13.16
C GLN A 185 -4.74 -16.13 -13.87
N VAL A 186 -4.70 -17.19 -13.08
CA VAL A 186 -4.84 -18.56 -13.56
C VAL A 186 -6.24 -18.75 -14.11
N LYS A 187 -6.34 -18.92 -15.43
CA LYS A 187 -7.57 -19.22 -16.16
C LYS A 187 -7.66 -20.73 -16.41
N ASN A 188 -8.87 -21.19 -16.74
CA ASN A 188 -9.14 -22.59 -17.06
C ASN A 188 -8.48 -22.98 -18.39
N THR A 189 -7.19 -23.33 -18.32
CA THR A 189 -6.34 -23.73 -19.45
C THR A 189 -5.69 -25.07 -19.15
N LYS A 190 -5.20 -25.78 -20.18
CA LYS A 190 -4.47 -27.05 -19.98
C LYS A 190 -3.16 -26.90 -19.20
N ARG A 191 -2.64 -25.66 -19.07
CA ARG A 191 -1.36 -25.32 -18.42
C ARG A 191 -1.41 -25.43 -16.90
N PHE A 192 -2.56 -25.15 -16.29
CA PHE A 192 -2.71 -25.13 -14.84
C PHE A 192 -3.69 -26.19 -14.34
N ASN A 193 -3.37 -26.78 -13.19
CA ASN A 193 -4.31 -27.67 -12.52
C ASN A 193 -5.55 -26.87 -12.08
N LYS A 194 -6.75 -27.44 -12.28
CA LYS A 194 -8.04 -26.80 -11.94
C LYS A 194 -8.12 -26.32 -10.48
N LYS A 195 -7.34 -26.91 -9.56
CA LYS A 195 -7.25 -26.50 -8.15
C LYS A 195 -6.73 -25.08 -7.94
N TRP A 196 -6.06 -24.50 -8.93
CA TRP A 196 -5.43 -23.18 -8.85
C TRP A 196 -6.23 -22.10 -9.59
N LEU A 197 -7.41 -22.43 -10.11
CA LEU A 197 -8.25 -21.52 -10.86
C LEU A 197 -8.57 -20.27 -10.04
N GLY A 198 -8.34 -19.09 -10.62
CA GLY A 198 -8.53 -17.80 -9.96
C GLY A 198 -7.33 -17.34 -9.12
N GLY A 199 -6.36 -18.21 -8.84
CA GLY A 199 -5.09 -17.83 -8.20
C GLY A 199 -4.29 -16.88 -9.09
N ILE A 200 -3.42 -16.09 -8.47
CA ILE A 200 -2.58 -15.11 -9.18
C ILE A 200 -1.12 -15.58 -9.17
N GLN A 201 -0.53 -15.64 -10.36
CA GLN A 201 0.89 -15.97 -10.56
C GLN A 201 1.80 -14.81 -10.16
N LYS A 202 3.06 -15.11 -9.86
CA LYS A 202 4.06 -14.13 -9.43
C LYS A 202 4.33 -13.06 -10.49
N SER A 203 4.55 -13.47 -11.73
CA SER A 203 4.95 -12.62 -12.86
C SER A 203 4.69 -13.35 -14.19
N PRO A 204 4.80 -12.68 -15.35
CA PRO A 204 4.56 -13.31 -16.66
C PRO A 204 5.43 -14.55 -16.93
N GLU A 205 6.64 -14.56 -16.38
CA GLU A 205 7.67 -15.59 -16.56
C GLU A 205 7.77 -16.55 -15.36
N HIS A 206 7.05 -16.31 -14.26
CA HIS A 206 7.12 -17.12 -13.05
C HIS A 206 5.72 -17.53 -12.57
N GLU A 207 5.40 -18.80 -12.77
CA GLU A 207 4.10 -19.40 -12.48
C GLU A 207 3.84 -19.68 -10.99
N GLY A 208 4.77 -19.29 -10.09
CA GLY A 208 4.61 -19.51 -8.67
C GLY A 208 3.37 -18.81 -8.12
N ILE A 209 2.55 -19.54 -7.37
CA ILE A 209 1.34 -19.01 -6.73
C ILE A 209 1.54 -19.08 -5.21
N ARG A 210 1.31 -17.96 -4.55
CA ARG A 210 1.31 -17.86 -3.09
C ARG A 210 0.08 -17.11 -2.60
N ILE A 211 -0.24 -17.31 -1.33
CA ILE A 211 -1.39 -16.67 -0.69
C ILE A 211 -1.30 -15.14 -0.77
N ASP A 212 -0.12 -14.57 -0.55
CA ASP A 212 0.12 -13.12 -0.61
C ASP A 212 -0.10 -12.58 -2.03
N TYR A 213 0.25 -13.35 -3.06
CA TYR A 213 0.04 -12.92 -4.45
C TYR A 213 -1.46 -12.77 -4.72
N THR A 214 -2.23 -13.79 -4.35
CA THR A 214 -3.67 -13.80 -4.58
C THR A 214 -4.40 -12.78 -3.70
N GLN A 215 -4.03 -12.66 -2.42
CA GLN A 215 -4.70 -11.78 -1.47
C GLN A 215 -4.54 -10.29 -1.81
N HIS A 216 -3.31 -9.81 -2.08
CA HIS A 216 -3.13 -8.39 -2.43
C HIS A 216 -3.83 -8.04 -3.74
N ASN A 217 -3.79 -8.92 -4.75
CA ASN A 217 -4.46 -8.68 -6.03
C ASN A 217 -5.98 -8.60 -5.88
N ILE A 218 -6.61 -9.54 -5.13
CA ILE A 218 -8.06 -9.47 -4.88
C ILE A 218 -8.42 -8.20 -4.10
N SER A 219 -7.62 -7.83 -3.10
CA SER A 219 -7.82 -6.58 -2.33
C SER A 219 -7.78 -5.35 -3.24
N SER A 220 -6.78 -5.26 -4.12
CA SER A 220 -6.64 -4.16 -5.08
C SER A 220 -7.84 -4.08 -6.04
N PHE A 221 -8.34 -5.23 -6.53
CA PHE A 221 -9.52 -5.30 -7.41
C PHE A 221 -10.75 -4.76 -6.71
N ILE A 222 -10.99 -5.15 -5.45
CA ILE A 222 -12.13 -4.67 -4.66
C ILE A 222 -12.03 -3.17 -4.42
N LEU A 223 -10.84 -2.65 -4.13
CA LEU A 223 -10.64 -1.21 -3.91
C LEU A 223 -10.89 -0.41 -5.17
N PHE A 224 -10.41 -0.88 -6.32
CA PHE A 224 -10.64 -0.20 -7.59
C PHE A 224 -12.10 -0.30 -8.03
N TYR A 225 -12.74 -1.46 -7.85
CA TYR A 225 -14.19 -1.62 -8.05
C TYR A 225 -14.98 -0.57 -7.26
N ASN A 226 -14.66 -0.37 -5.98
CA ASN A 226 -15.30 0.64 -5.13
C ASN A 226 -15.07 2.09 -5.61
N ILE A 227 -13.94 2.38 -6.25
CA ILE A 227 -13.70 3.68 -6.88
C ILE A 227 -14.62 3.83 -8.10
N LEU A 228 -14.69 2.82 -8.95
CA LEU A 228 -15.51 2.84 -10.16
C LEU A 228 -17.01 2.99 -9.87
N THR A 229 -17.53 2.26 -8.88
CA THR A 229 -18.97 2.29 -8.56
C THR A 229 -19.40 3.60 -7.91
N ARG A 230 -18.60 4.14 -6.98
CA ARG A 230 -18.91 5.42 -6.32
C ARG A 230 -18.88 6.60 -7.29
N ASP A 231 -17.99 6.58 -8.27
CA ASP A 231 -17.94 7.62 -9.31
C ASP A 231 -19.18 7.58 -10.21
N GLN A 232 -19.72 6.38 -10.48
CA GLN A 232 -20.95 6.22 -11.26
C GLN A 232 -22.20 6.71 -10.51
N GLU A 233 -22.29 6.48 -9.21
CA GLU A 233 -23.39 6.98 -8.37
C GLU A 233 -23.46 8.51 -8.32
N ARG A 234 -22.32 9.21 -8.48
CA ARG A 234 -22.28 10.68 -8.50
C ARG A 234 -22.63 11.32 -9.84
N ASN A 235 -22.51 10.57 -10.93
CA ASN A 235 -22.80 11.05 -12.29
C ASN A 235 -24.25 10.79 -12.72
N LYS A 236 -25.08 10.24 -11.83
CA LYS A 236 -26.53 10.07 -11.99
C LYS A 236 -27.25 11.15 -11.20
#